data_AF-A0A842KGD1-F1
#
_entry.id   AF-A0A842KGD1-F1
#
_cell.length_a   1.000
_cell.length_b   1.000
_cell.length_c   1.000
_cell.angle_alpha   90.00
_cell.angle_beta   90.00
_cell.angle_gamma   90.00
#
_symmetry.space_group_name_H-M   'P 1'
#
loop_
_entity.id
_entity.type
_entity.pdbx_description
1 polymer ?
#
loop_
_entity_poly.entity_id
_entity_poly.type
_entity_poly.pdbx_seq_one_letter_code
_entity_poly.pdbx_strand_id
1 'polypeptide(L)' 'MAQWRREKNTPLSDIDISVYYDDIREERFKFRIEVLGNISENVDIQIFQDLPIYIKKEVISKGNILY' A
#
# COMPACT_ATOMS: atom_id res chain seq x y z
N MET A 1 -24.23 -29.83 11.20
CA MET A 1 -24.49 -28.50 10.60
C MET A 1 -23.68 -27.46 11.37
N ALA A 2 -22.39 -27.33 11.08
CA ALA A 2 -21.52 -26.38 11.76
C ALA A 2 -21.14 -25.27 10.77
N GLN A 3 -21.70 -24.08 10.99
CA GLN A 3 -21.54 -22.90 10.16
C GLN A 3 -20.24 -22.20 10.56
N TRP A 4 -19.13 -22.54 9.90
CA TRP A 4 -17.87 -21.82 10.05
C TRP A 4 -17.82 -20.64 9.07
N ARG A 5 -18.58 -19.58 9.38
CA ARG A 5 -18.26 -18.25 8.84
C ARG A 5 -17.08 -17.74 9.67
N ARG A 6 -15.89 -18.17 9.26
CA ARG A 6 -14.63 -17.67 9.81
C ARG A 6 -14.49 -16.23 9.33
N GLU A 7 -15.02 -15.30 10.12
CA GLU A 7 -14.62 -13.89 10.11
C GLU A 7 -13.12 -13.85 10.42
N LYS A 8 -12.29 -14.07 9.40
CA LYS A 8 -10.89 -13.69 9.46
C LYS A 8 -10.87 -12.17 9.38
N ASN A 9 -11.01 -11.51 10.53
CA ASN A 9 -10.40 -10.21 10.75
C ASN A 9 -8.89 -10.40 10.58
N THR A 10 -8.43 -10.33 9.35
CA THR A 10 -7.02 -10.12 9.08
C THR A 10 -6.75 -8.67 9.48
N PRO A 11 -5.78 -8.36 10.36
CA PRO A 11 -5.35 -6.98 10.58
C PRO A 11 -4.55 -6.57 9.32
N LEU A 12 -5.23 -6.30 8.21
CA LEU A 12 -4.55 -5.91 6.98
C LEU A 12 -4.40 -4.41 7.03
N SER A 13 -3.19 -3.98 7.38
CA SER A 13 -2.66 -2.62 7.43
C SER A 13 -3.59 -1.55 7.99
N ASP A 14 -3.25 -1.03 9.17
CA ASP A 14 -3.94 0.12 9.75
C ASP A 14 -3.59 1.43 9.00
N ILE A 15 -2.49 1.44 8.24
CA ILE A 15 -1.93 2.63 7.59
C ILE A 15 -1.57 2.32 6.14
N ASP A 16 -2.19 3.04 5.20
CA ASP A 16 -1.83 3.04 3.77
C ASP A 16 -0.92 4.23 3.44
N ILE A 17 0.26 3.94 2.88
CA ILE A 17 1.21 4.96 2.41
C ILE A 17 1.41 4.81 0.90
N SER A 18 1.15 5.90 0.18
CA SER A 18 1.46 5.99 -1.25
C SER A 18 2.70 6.85 -1.48
N VAL A 19 3.67 6.30 -2.22
CA VAL A 19 4.97 6.95 -2.48
C VAL A 19 5.12 7.20 -3.98
N TYR A 20 5.50 8.42 -4.34
CA TYR A 20 6.02 8.72 -5.67
C TYR A 20 7.54 8.51 -5.67
N TYR A 21 8.06 7.73 -6.62
CA TYR A 21 9.50 7.44 -6.73
C TYR A 21 9.92 7.63 -8.19
N ASP A 22 10.76 8.63 -8.44
CA ASP A 22 11.09 9.09 -9.79
C ASP A 22 12.16 8.21 -10.46
N ASP A 23 11.78 6.99 -10.82
CA ASP A 23 12.67 6.04 -11.46
C ASP A 23 11.91 5.05 -12.35
N ILE A 24 12.66 4.20 -13.05
CA ILE A 24 12.12 3.13 -13.87
C ILE A 24 11.35 2.10 -13.03
N ARG A 25 10.54 1.29 -13.71
CA ARG A 25 9.64 0.35 -13.06
C ARG A 25 10.39 -0.71 -12.24
N GLU A 26 11.55 -1.19 -12.70
CA GLU A 26 12.35 -2.15 -11.92
C GLU A 26 12.85 -1.54 -10.60
N GLU A 27 13.35 -0.31 -10.62
CA GLU A 27 13.85 0.37 -9.42
C GLU A 27 12.72 0.71 -8.45
N ARG A 28 11.54 1.11 -8.95
CA ARG A 28 10.33 1.28 -8.13
C ARG A 28 9.92 0.00 -7.41
N PHE A 29 10.03 -1.14 -8.09
CA PHE A 29 9.74 -2.44 -7.49
C PHE A 29 10.77 -2.79 -6.41
N LYS A 30 12.07 -2.63 -6.69
CA LYS A 30 13.14 -2.86 -5.71
C LYS A 30 12.97 -1.99 -4.47
N PHE A 31 12.75 -0.69 -4.67
CA PHE A 31 12.45 0.26 -3.61
C PHE A 31 11.29 -0.23 -2.73
N ARG A 32 10.17 -0.65 -3.34
CA ARG A 32 9.03 -1.17 -2.57
C ARG A 32 9.41 -2.38 -1.72
N ILE A 33 10.17 -3.33 -2.26
CA ILE A 33 10.59 -4.53 -1.52
C ILE A 33 11.52 -4.15 -0.36
N GLU A 34 12.48 -3.26 -0.60
CA GLU A 34 13.42 -2.79 0.43
C GLU A 34 12.70 -2.07 1.57
N VAL A 35 11.75 -1.18 1.26
CA VAL A 35 11.01 -0.47 2.31
C VAL A 35 10.09 -1.41 3.08
N LEU A 36 9.40 -2.35 2.41
CA LEU A 36 8.58 -3.36 3.07
C LEU A 36 9.40 -4.24 4.04
N GLY A 37 10.68 -4.49 3.73
CA GLY A 37 11.59 -5.22 4.63
C GLY A 37 12.03 -4.43 5.87
N ASN A 38 11.80 -3.11 5.91
CA ASN A 38 12.27 -2.22 6.98
C ASN A 38 11.12 -1.53 7.74
N ILE A 39 9.87 -1.71 7.34
CA ILE A 39 8.69 -1.09 7.97
C ILE A 39 7.88 -2.11 8.78
N SER A 40 7.01 -1.61 9.66
CA SER A 40 6.10 -2.45 10.43
C SER A 40 5.05 -3.12 9.53
N GLU A 41 4.67 -4.36 9.86
CA GLU A 41 3.68 -5.16 9.13
C GLU A 41 2.29 -4.52 9.03
N ASN A 42 1.99 -3.52 9.86
CA ASN A 42 0.72 -2.80 9.84
C ASN A 42 0.68 -1.63 8.85
N VAL A 43 1.73 -1.43 8.04
CA VAL A 43 1.79 -0.40 7.01
C VAL A 43 1.81 -1.03 5.62
N ASP A 44 0.86 -0.68 4.76
CA ASP A 44 0.92 -1.02 3.33
C ASP A 44 1.58 0.12 2.55
N ILE A 45 2.57 -0.23 1.73
CA ILE A 45 3.26 0.72 0.86
C ILE A 45 2.93 0.42 -0.60
N GLN A 46 2.47 1.47 -1.27
CA GLN A 46 2.12 1.44 -2.68
C GLN A 46 2.89 2.49 -3.46
N ILE A 47 3.39 2.10 -4.63
CA ILE A 47 4.03 3.04 -5.54
C ILE A 47 2.97 3.74 -6.36
N PHE A 48 2.79 5.05 -6.12
CA PHE A 48 1.72 5.85 -6.69
C PHE A 48 1.64 5.71 -8.21
N GLN A 49 2.78 5.75 -8.90
CA GLN A 49 2.86 5.67 -10.36
C GLN A 49 2.32 4.35 -10.92
N ASP A 50 2.38 3.25 -10.18
CA ASP A 50 1.94 1.92 -10.61
C ASP A 50 0.47 1.63 -10.29
N LEU A 51 -0.21 2.55 -9.61
CA LEU A 51 -1.61 2.36 -9.22
C LEU A 51 -2.59 2.55 -10.38
N PRO A 52 -3.71 1.79 -10.39
CA PRO A 52 -4.84 2.06 -11.27
C PRO A 52 -5.35 3.50 -11.08
N ILE A 53 -5.87 4.10 -12.15
CA ILE A 53 -6.33 5.50 -12.16
C ILE A 53 -7.36 5.80 -11.06
N TYR A 54 -8.28 4.86 -10.79
CA TYR A 54 -9.28 5.04 -9.73
C TYR A 54 -8.63 5.16 -8.33
N ILE A 55 -7.63 4.33 -8.04
CA ILE A 55 -6.91 4.37 -6.75
C ILE A 55 -6.08 5.65 -6.65
N LYS A 56 -5.43 6.08 -7.74
CA LYS A 56 -4.71 7.36 -7.78
C LYS A 56 -5.60 8.54 -7.40
N LYS A 57 -6.85 8.57 -7.90
CA LYS A 57 -7.83 9.61 -7.54
C LYS A 57 -8.19 9.56 -6.06
N GLU A 58 -8.32 8.37 -5.49
CA GLU A 58 -8.58 8.21 -4.05
C GLU A 58 -7.43 8.73 -3.19
N VAL A 59 -6.19 8.36 -3.52
CA VAL A 59 -4.99 8.86 -2.85
C VAL A 59 -4.92 10.39 -2.91
N ILE A 60 -5.15 10.99 -4.08
CA ILE A 60 -5.10 12.46 -4.23
C ILE A 60 -6.24 13.15 -3.46
N SER A 61 -7.44 12.57 -3.46
CA SER A 61 -8.62 13.23 -2.88
C SER A 61 -8.77 13.06 -1.37
N LYS A 62 -8.25 11.96 -0.81
CA LYS A 62 -8.40 11.62 0.62
C LYS A 62 -7.07 11.58 1.38
N GLY A 63 -5.95 11.48 0.68
CA GLY A 63 -4.63 11.40 1.29
C GLY A 63 -4.18 12.73 1.89
N ASN A 64 -3.29 12.64 2.87
CA ASN A 64 -2.57 13.78 3.40
C ASN A 64 -1.12 13.75 2.87
N ILE A 65 -0.61 14.88 2.38
CA ILE A 65 0.78 15.00 1.95
C ILE A 65 1.67 15.01 3.20
N LEU A 66 2.65 14.10 3.24
CA LEU A 66 3.60 14.01 4.35
C LEU A 66 4.93 14.70 4.05
N TYR A 67 5.42 14.60 2.80
CA TYR A 67 6.68 15.18 2.31
C TYR A 67 6.64 15.32 0.78
#